data_AF-A0A6P0Z5B0-F1
#
_entry.id   AF-A0A6P0Z5B0-F1
#
_cell.length_a   1.000
_cell.length_b   1.000
_cell.length_c   1.000
_cell.angle_alpha   90.00
_cell.angle_beta   90.00
_cell.angle_gamma   90.00
#
_symmetry.space_group_name_H-M   'P 1'
#
loop_
_entity.id
_entity.type
_entity.pdbx_description
1 polymer ?
#
loop_
_entity_poly.entity_id
_entity_poly.type
_entity_poly.pdbx_seq_one_letter_code
_entity_poly.pdbx_strand_id
1 'polypeptide(L)'
;MQQPKVIFLDAVGTLFGVRGSVGEVYGMFAREYGVKVKDASLNNSFLRAFKSAKPPVFPGADPDEIPEQEFEWWRMIALRTFEDAGVLEQFVDFTDFFDQLYHHFATAKPWFIYPDVIPALEKWQAVGIGLGIVSNFDSR
;
A
#
# COMPACT_ATOMS: atom_id res chain seq x y z
N MET A 1 18.09 -31.31 -3.11
CA MET A 1 16.67 -30.96 -2.83
C MET A 1 15.87 -31.19 -4.10
N GLN A 2 14.61 -31.64 -4.00
CA GLN A 2 13.73 -31.76 -5.17
C GLN A 2 13.27 -30.37 -5.63
N GLN A 3 13.09 -30.20 -6.94
CA GLN A 3 12.58 -28.97 -7.53
C GLN A 3 11.10 -28.78 -7.17
N PRO A 4 10.68 -27.58 -6.72
CA PRO A 4 9.27 -27.31 -6.48
C PRO A 4 8.48 -27.31 -7.80
N LYS A 5 7.20 -27.66 -7.75
CA LYS A 5 6.30 -27.56 -8.91
C LYS A 5 5.70 -26.15 -9.06
N VAL A 6 5.45 -25.49 -7.93
CA VAL A 6 4.85 -24.15 -7.85
C VAL A 6 5.55 -23.35 -6.75
N ILE A 7 5.73 -22.05 -6.96
CA ILE A 7 6.15 -21.08 -5.95
C ILE A 7 5.05 -20.02 -5.82
N PHE A 8 4.59 -19.77 -4.59
CA PHE A 8 3.71 -18.65 -4.28
C PHE A 8 4.52 -17.51 -3.67
N LEU A 9 4.28 -16.30 -4.16
CA LEU A 9 5.01 -15.09 -3.77
C LEU A 9 4.02 -14.10 -3.16
N ASP A 10 4.45 -13.41 -2.11
CA ASP A 10 3.80 -12.18 -1.68
C ASP A 10 4.08 -11.07 -2.71
N ALA A 11 3.31 -9.98 -2.66
CA ALA A 11 3.41 -8.86 -3.58
C ALA A 11 4.32 -7.75 -3.02
N VAL A 12 3.81 -6.89 -2.15
CA VAL A 12 4.52 -5.70 -1.64
C VAL A 12 5.65 -6.10 -0.70
N GLY A 13 6.85 -5.55 -0.91
CA GLY A 13 8.04 -5.91 -0.14
C GLY A 13 8.72 -7.20 -0.59
N THR A 14 8.15 -7.89 -1.58
CA THR A 14 8.72 -9.10 -2.22
C THR A 14 8.97 -8.89 -3.71
N LEU A 15 7.96 -8.47 -4.47
CA LEU A 15 8.04 -8.26 -5.92
C LEU A 15 8.22 -6.78 -6.28
N PHE A 16 7.59 -5.89 -5.52
CA PHE A 16 7.66 -4.46 -5.74
C PHE A 16 7.54 -3.70 -4.42
N GLY A 17 7.96 -2.43 -4.44
CA GLY A 17 7.90 -1.54 -3.28
C GLY A 17 7.39 -0.15 -3.67
N VAL A 18 7.17 0.68 -2.65
CA VAL A 18 6.79 2.09 -2.83
C VAL A 18 8.02 2.87 -3.25
N ARG A 19 7.91 3.64 -4.34
CA ARG A 19 8.94 4.55 -4.83
C ARG A 19 9.13 5.69 -3.83
N GLY A 20 10.32 5.79 -3.26
CA GLY A 20 10.56 6.67 -2.12
C GLY A 20 9.92 6.08 -0.86
N SER A 21 8.99 6.81 -0.27
CA SER A 21 8.30 6.41 0.95
C SER A 21 6.83 6.81 0.91
N VAL A 22 6.02 6.15 1.74
CA VAL A 22 4.60 6.48 1.87
C VAL A 22 4.43 7.93 2.34
N GLY A 23 5.28 8.40 3.26
CA GLY A 23 5.25 9.78 3.73
C GLY A 23 5.57 10.82 2.64
N GLU A 24 6.43 10.50 1.66
CA GLU A 24 6.69 11.38 0.51
C GLU A 24 5.46 11.47 -0.39
N VAL A 25 4.82 10.35 -0.72
CA VAL A 25 3.59 10.34 -1.52
C VAL A 25 2.47 11.07 -0.79
N TYR A 26 2.23 10.75 0.48
CA TYR A 26 1.21 11.42 1.29
C TYR A 26 1.47 12.92 1.41
N GLY A 27 2.74 13.31 1.65
CA GLY A 27 3.12 14.71 1.76
C GLY A 27 2.93 15.48 0.47
N MET A 28 3.21 14.87 -0.69
CA MET A 28 2.99 15.47 -2.00
C MET A 28 1.52 15.87 -2.19
N PHE A 29 0.60 14.93 -1.98
CA PHE A 29 -0.84 15.21 -2.08
C PHE A 29 -1.30 16.17 -1.00
N ALA A 30 -0.90 15.99 0.26
CA ALA A 30 -1.40 16.81 1.37
C ALA A 30 -1.05 18.30 1.23
N ARG A 31 0.09 18.61 0.59
CA ARG A 31 0.47 20.00 0.27
C ARG A 31 -0.49 20.69 -0.68
N GLU A 32 -1.14 19.96 -1.59
CA GLU A 32 -2.18 20.50 -2.49
C GLU A 32 -3.44 20.90 -1.72
N TYR A 33 -3.65 20.31 -0.54
CA TYR A 33 -4.75 20.58 0.38
C TYR A 33 -4.36 21.53 1.54
N GLY A 34 -3.26 22.27 1.38
CA GLY A 34 -2.83 23.30 2.34
C GLY A 34 -2.06 22.77 3.56
N VAL A 35 -1.78 21.47 3.63
CA VAL A 35 -1.11 20.86 4.79
C VAL A 35 0.40 21.06 4.71
N LYS A 36 0.98 21.63 5.77
CA LYS A 36 2.42 21.79 5.92
C LYS A 36 2.96 20.74 6.88
N VAL A 37 3.64 19.75 6.32
CA VAL A 37 4.21 18.64 7.08
C VAL A 37 5.49 18.12 6.43
N LYS A 38 6.40 17.59 7.24
CA LYS A 38 7.62 16.94 6.76
C LYS A 38 7.33 15.49 6.38
N ASP A 39 7.76 15.07 5.20
CA ASP A 39 7.53 13.72 4.66
C ASP A 39 8.03 12.63 5.61
N ALA A 40 9.18 12.83 6.27
CA ALA A 40 9.71 11.90 7.28
C ALA A 40 8.81 11.78 8.52
N SER A 41 8.12 12.86 8.93
CA SER A 41 7.18 12.84 10.06
C SER A 41 5.92 12.07 9.69
N LEU A 42 5.40 12.26 8.46
CA LEU A 42 4.30 11.46 7.93
C LEU A 42 4.68 9.99 7.82
N ASN A 43 5.85 9.68 7.27
CA ASN A 43 6.27 8.30 7.10
C ASN A 43 6.36 7.56 8.45
N ASN A 44 6.95 8.21 9.47
CA ASN A 44 7.01 7.63 10.81
C ASN A 44 5.62 7.44 11.43
N SER A 45 4.69 8.36 11.19
CA SER A 45 3.32 8.26 11.70
C SER A 45 2.52 7.19 10.97
N PHE A 46 2.70 7.06 9.66
CA PHE A 46 2.13 5.99 8.85
C PHE A 46 2.61 4.62 9.33
N LEU A 47 3.91 4.43 9.53
CA LEU A 47 4.44 3.16 10.02
C LEU A 47 3.87 2.78 11.38
N ARG A 48 3.61 3.74 12.27
CA ARG A 48 2.94 3.48 13.56
C ARG A 48 1.47 3.12 13.35
N ALA A 49 0.73 3.92 12.58
CA ALA A 49 -0.69 3.70 12.30
C ALA A 49 -0.91 2.32 11.65
N PHE A 50 -0.16 2.02 10.59
CA PHE A 50 -0.19 0.75 9.87
C PHE A 50 0.15 -0.43 10.77
N LYS A 51 1.20 -0.32 11.60
CA LYS A 51 1.57 -1.39 12.55
C LYS A 51 0.51 -1.62 13.64
N SER A 52 -0.21 -0.58 14.04
CA SER A 52 -1.29 -0.67 15.03
C SER A 52 -2.62 -1.15 14.46
N ALA A 53 -2.81 -1.04 13.15
CA ALA A 53 -4.05 -1.44 12.49
C ALA A 53 -4.21 -2.97 12.57
N LYS A 54 -5.45 -3.41 12.76
CA LYS A 54 -5.79 -4.82 12.56
C LYS A 54 -5.57 -5.16 11.08
N PRO A 55 -5.12 -6.38 10.74
CA PRO A 55 -5.01 -6.80 9.35
C PRO A 55 -6.32 -6.55 8.58
N PRO A 56 -6.28 -6.17 7.29
CA PRO A 56 -7.46 -5.95 6.46
C PRO A 56 -8.09 -7.29 6.06
N VAL A 57 -8.61 -8.01 7.05
CA VAL A 57 -9.28 -9.30 6.87
C VAL A 57 -10.72 -9.15 7.29
N PHE A 58 -11.64 -9.49 6.38
CA PHE A 58 -13.07 -9.21 6.49
C PHE A 58 -13.87 -10.52 6.54
N PRO A 59 -13.82 -11.28 7.66
CA PRO A 59 -14.46 -12.59 7.74
C PRO A 59 -15.98 -12.46 7.68
N GLY A 60 -16.60 -13.16 6.74
CA GLY A 60 -18.05 -13.19 6.57
C GLY A 60 -18.64 -12.01 5.79
N ALA A 61 -17.80 -11.11 5.26
CA ALA A 61 -18.23 -10.11 4.30
C ALA A 61 -18.60 -10.77 2.96
N ASP A 62 -19.57 -10.19 2.25
CA ASP A 62 -19.82 -10.54 0.85
C ASP A 62 -18.60 -10.09 0.02
N PRO A 63 -18.08 -10.90 -0.92
CA PRO A 63 -17.02 -10.48 -1.84
C PRO A 63 -17.26 -9.11 -2.51
N ASP A 64 -18.51 -8.76 -2.80
CA ASP A 64 -18.85 -7.48 -3.43
C ASP A 64 -18.68 -6.27 -2.48
N GLU A 65 -18.66 -6.49 -1.16
CA GLU A 65 -18.46 -5.46 -0.13
C GLU A 65 -16.98 -5.23 0.22
N ILE A 66 -16.09 -6.17 -0.13
CA ILE A 66 -14.66 -6.12 0.23
C ILE A 66 -13.98 -4.82 -0.23
N PRO A 67 -14.17 -4.34 -1.47
CA PRO A 67 -13.50 -3.11 -1.92
C PRO A 67 -13.85 -1.88 -1.08
N GLU A 68 -15.10 -1.75 -0.64
CA GLU A 68 -15.53 -0.64 0.23
C GLU A 68 -14.93 -0.75 1.63
N GLN A 69 -14.83 -1.97 2.17
CA GLN A 69 -14.19 -2.20 3.46
C GLN A 69 -12.68 -1.95 3.44
N GLU A 70 -12.00 -2.31 2.34
CA GLU A 70 -10.59 -1.99 2.10
C GLU A 70 -10.38 -0.48 1.98
N PHE A 71 -11.26 0.22 1.27
CA PHE A 71 -11.25 1.68 1.17
C PHE A 71 -11.31 2.34 2.54
N GLU A 72 -12.30 2.00 3.36
CA GLU A 72 -12.45 2.56 4.71
C GLU A 72 -11.29 2.17 5.63
N TRP A 73 -10.76 0.95 5.51
CA TRP A 73 -9.60 0.52 6.28
C TRP A 73 -8.36 1.40 5.99
N TRP A 74 -8.09 1.66 4.71
CA TRP A 74 -7.01 2.58 4.32
C TRP A 74 -7.29 4.02 4.73
N ARG A 75 -8.56 4.45 4.67
CA ARG A 75 -8.99 5.78 5.11
C ARG A 75 -8.67 6.00 6.58
N MET A 76 -8.95 5.02 7.42
CA MET A 76 -8.65 5.07 8.85
C MET A 76 -7.15 5.13 9.14
N ILE A 77 -6.32 4.40 8.38
CA ILE A 77 -4.86 4.51 8.51
C ILE A 77 -4.35 5.88 8.08
N ALA A 78 -4.86 6.42 6.97
CA ALA A 78 -4.50 7.76 6.54
C ALA A 78 -4.90 8.80 7.60
N LEU A 79 -6.13 8.74 8.08
CA LEU A 79 -6.63 9.63 9.13
C LEU A 79 -5.72 9.59 10.35
N ARG A 80 -5.41 8.39 10.85
CA ARG A 80 -4.54 8.22 12.01
C ARG A 80 -3.12 8.72 11.77
N THR A 81 -2.61 8.55 10.55
CA THR A 81 -1.29 9.06 10.15
C THR A 81 -1.20 10.57 10.31
N PHE A 82 -2.21 11.30 9.82
CA PHE A 82 -2.23 12.77 9.88
C PHE A 82 -2.60 13.29 11.27
N GLU A 83 -3.43 12.56 12.02
CA GLU A 83 -3.73 12.84 13.43
C GLU A 83 -2.46 12.71 14.30
N ASP A 84 -1.72 11.59 14.18
CA ASP A 84 -0.47 11.35 14.92
C ASP A 84 0.66 12.30 14.50
N ALA A 85 0.61 12.84 13.28
CA ALA A 85 1.52 13.87 12.82
C ALA A 85 1.13 15.28 13.32
N GLY A 86 -0.04 15.45 13.93
CA GLY A 86 -0.53 16.71 14.49
C GLY A 86 -0.95 17.74 13.44
N VAL A 87 -1.33 17.30 12.24
CA VAL A 87 -1.62 18.19 11.10
C VAL A 87 -2.98 17.95 10.46
N LEU A 88 -3.81 17.06 11.01
CA LEU A 88 -5.14 16.75 10.47
C LEU A 88 -6.05 17.99 10.38
N GLU A 89 -6.01 18.87 11.37
CA GLU A 89 -6.79 20.11 11.41
C GLU A 89 -6.40 21.13 10.30
N GLN A 90 -5.29 20.90 9.58
CA GLN A 90 -4.86 21.78 8.49
C GLN A 90 -5.56 21.49 7.16
N PHE A 91 -6.21 20.34 7.02
CA PHE A 91 -6.85 19.96 5.76
C PHE A 91 -8.04 20.86 5.45
N VAL A 92 -8.07 21.39 4.22
CA VAL A 92 -9.26 22.07 3.68
C VAL A 92 -10.38 21.06 3.42
N ASP A 93 -10.02 19.90 2.88
CA ASP A 93 -10.92 18.75 2.66
C ASP A 93 -10.11 17.45 2.74
N PHE A 94 -10.28 16.70 3.83
CA PHE A 94 -9.57 15.43 4.01
C PHE A 94 -10.16 14.31 3.14
N THR A 95 -11.45 14.37 2.83
CA THR A 95 -12.15 13.31 2.10
C THR A 95 -11.68 13.31 0.65
N ASP A 96 -11.74 14.46 0.00
CA ASP A 96 -11.27 14.61 -1.38
C ASP A 96 -9.76 14.31 -1.51
N PHE A 97 -8.96 14.74 -0.53
CA PHE A 97 -7.54 14.36 -0.44
C PHE A 97 -7.35 12.84 -0.42
N PHE A 98 -8.08 12.15 0.45
CA PHE A 98 -7.94 10.72 0.60
C PHE A 98 -8.36 9.98 -0.67
N ASP A 99 -9.46 10.40 -1.32
CA ASP A 99 -9.93 9.80 -2.56
C ASP A 99 -8.86 9.89 -3.66
N GLN A 100 -8.26 11.06 -3.85
CA GLN A 100 -7.18 11.24 -4.83
C GLN A 100 -5.94 10.41 -4.49
N LEU A 101 -5.55 10.38 -3.22
CA LEU A 101 -4.42 9.57 -2.74
C LEU A 101 -4.67 8.08 -2.96
N TYR A 102 -5.86 7.60 -2.61
CA TYR A 102 -6.27 6.21 -2.75
C TYR A 102 -6.23 5.78 -4.22
N HIS A 103 -6.77 6.60 -5.13
CA HIS A 103 -6.69 6.34 -6.57
C HIS A 103 -5.26 6.38 -7.12
N HIS A 104 -4.37 7.20 -6.56
CA HIS A 104 -2.97 7.21 -6.98
C HIS A 104 -2.27 5.87 -6.73
N PHE A 105 -2.53 5.23 -5.59
CA PHE A 105 -1.97 3.92 -5.23
C PHE A 105 -2.51 2.76 -6.09
N ALA A 106 -3.66 2.92 -6.74
CA ALA A 106 -4.16 1.98 -7.75
C ALA A 106 -3.46 2.08 -9.12
N THR A 107 -2.57 3.07 -9.31
CA THR A 107 -1.77 3.21 -10.54
C THR A 107 -0.37 2.61 -10.37
N ALA A 108 0.38 2.44 -11.45
CA ALA A 108 1.79 2.03 -11.38
C ALA A 108 2.75 3.11 -10.84
N LYS A 109 2.30 4.38 -10.74
CA LYS A 109 3.16 5.55 -10.45
C LYS A 109 3.91 5.47 -9.10
N PRO A 110 3.27 5.10 -7.98
CA PRO A 110 3.95 5.05 -6.69
C PRO A 110 4.77 3.78 -6.52
N TRP A 111 4.79 2.86 -7.48
CA TRP A 111 5.43 1.55 -7.34
C TRP A 111 6.71 1.44 -8.18
N PHE A 112 7.61 0.56 -7.73
CA PHE A 112 8.75 0.10 -8.52
C PHE A 112 8.97 -1.39 -8.29
N ILE A 113 9.39 -2.11 -9.34
CA ILE A 113 9.73 -3.53 -9.26
C ILE A 113 11.19 -3.66 -8.81
N TYR A 114 11.48 -4.59 -7.90
CA TYR A 114 12.86 -4.81 -7.47
C TYR A 114 13.72 -5.36 -8.63
N PRO A 115 15.00 -4.96 -8.76
CA PRO A 115 15.81 -5.25 -9.95
C PRO A 115 15.99 -6.75 -10.24
N ASP A 116 15.95 -7.59 -9.21
CA ASP A 116 16.16 -9.03 -9.26
C ASP A 116 14.87 -9.83 -9.53
N VAL A 117 13.70 -9.19 -9.46
CA VAL A 117 12.41 -9.88 -9.57
C VAL A 117 12.20 -10.46 -10.96
N ILE A 118 12.30 -9.65 -12.03
CA ILE A 118 12.08 -10.15 -13.40
C ILE A 118 13.03 -11.30 -13.74
N PRO A 119 14.37 -11.18 -13.52
CA PRO A 119 15.29 -12.29 -13.75
C PRO A 119 14.96 -13.56 -12.94
N ALA A 120 14.50 -13.42 -11.69
CA ALA A 120 14.14 -14.57 -10.86
C ALA A 120 12.88 -15.29 -11.36
N LEU A 121 11.83 -14.54 -11.70
CA LEU A 121 10.58 -15.08 -12.23
C LEU A 121 10.81 -15.82 -13.55
N GLU A 122 11.56 -15.21 -14.48
CA GLU A 122 11.91 -15.82 -15.77
C GLU A 122 12.71 -17.11 -15.58
N LYS A 123 13.68 -17.11 -14.66
CA LYS A 123 14.50 -18.30 -14.36
C LYS A 123 13.66 -19.46 -13.83
N TRP A 124 12.70 -19.20 -12.95
CA TRP A 124 11.83 -20.24 -12.39
C TRP A 124 10.87 -20.79 -13.44
N GLN A 125 10.27 -19.92 -14.25
CA GLN A 125 9.40 -20.35 -15.35
C GLN A 125 10.16 -21.18 -16.39
N ALA A 126 11.40 -20.81 -16.72
CA ALA A 126 12.23 -21.54 -17.69
C ALA A 126 12.52 -23.00 -17.30
N VAL A 127 12.51 -23.31 -16.00
CA VAL A 127 12.66 -24.70 -15.51
C VAL A 127 11.32 -25.38 -15.21
N GLY A 128 10.20 -24.79 -15.64
CA GLY A 128 8.87 -25.38 -15.52
C GLY A 128 8.21 -25.23 -14.14
N ILE A 129 8.67 -24.27 -13.33
CA ILE A 129 8.03 -23.95 -12.05
C ILE A 129 6.85 -23.01 -12.30
N GLY A 130 5.65 -23.39 -11.89
CA GLY A 130 4.49 -22.51 -11.88
C GLY A 130 4.65 -21.40 -10.84
N LEU A 131 4.16 -20.20 -11.13
CA LEU A 131 4.22 -19.06 -10.21
C LEU A 131 2.80 -18.57 -9.90
N GLY A 132 2.56 -18.20 -8.65
CA GLY A 132 1.30 -17.60 -8.20
C GLY A 132 1.55 -16.50 -7.17
N ILE A 133 0.59 -15.60 -7.03
CA ILE A 133 0.61 -14.55 -6.01
C ILE A 133 -0.35 -14.95 -4.89
N VAL A 134 0.10 -14.83 -3.64
CA VAL A 134 -0.73 -14.92 -2.44
C VAL A 134 -0.32 -13.77 -1.55
N SER A 135 -1.15 -12.73 -1.48
CA SER A 135 -0.86 -11.51 -0.75
C SER A 135 -2.08 -11.02 0.00
N ASN A 136 -1.85 -10.37 1.14
CA ASN A 136 -2.86 -9.61 1.87
C ASN A 136 -2.97 -8.16 1.36
N PHE A 137 -2.43 -7.90 0.16
CA PHE A 137 -2.62 -6.63 -0.52
C PHE A 137 -4.09 -6.47 -0.90
N ASP A 138 -4.56 -5.22 -0.94
CA ASP A 138 -5.96 -4.95 -1.26
C ASP A 138 -6.27 -5.25 -2.74
N SER A 139 -7.56 -5.23 -3.09
CA SER A 139 -8.06 -5.77 -4.35
C SER A 139 -7.73 -4.94 -5.61
N ARG A 140 -7.12 -3.76 -5.48
CA ARG A 140 -6.90 -2.79 -6.57
C ARG A 140 -5.56 -2.95 -7.30
#